data_AF-A0A7X0FIN5-F1
#
_entry.id   AF-A0A7X0FIN5-F1
#
_cell.length_a   1.000
_cell.length_b   1.000
_cell.length_c   1.000
_cell.angle_alpha   90.00
_cell.angle_beta   90.00
_cell.angle_gamma   90.00
#
_symmetry.space_group_name_H-M   'P 1'
#
loop_
_entity.id
_entity.type
_entity.pdbx_description
1 polymer ?
#
loop_
_entity_poly.entity_id
_entity_poly.type
_entity_poly.pdbx_seq_one_letter_code
_entity_poly.pdbx_strand_id
1 'polypeptide(L)'
;MMSERHYSEEEVKDLTDRVFLLRQKLEEGKVHIADHLIEGFRASYEAIRLRGDGLVDPATVDGRIRSSTLAIRYFQYRNEAKDAISTGDIQDAYFRMLYVQFGWMMDFMLKHGLNPHQASLAFVRDQTFVKQVKENLAELASGIREFWEGVGDSGAYHLQDGPQLKATFSGDLFPSHWENAVSTAGLYIDTIVLPCPILRIAPILGIYPDREVARFFAKHVLTAMSYRDVATANVEPPIVLILPHPDDIHRGKSGDLLVRATPAVLKHATYLFGREFSDLDHYQDFCSDLKTIQQVMGELKRPDRILFDTTWEQGAEAQLTRMMRDPQPALPGFDPHNAGHQVFGASVGRMPQALASKETARHFGGTPFISAPTSWDYYTWFLEYESIRSSGEMRDLKSTHVVRALVAEGKWSLSWLGKVPPETVLQIRKNGHAEELRHILSAGLDELIALRPDNYYRTSDRVVENLNRAFEEHQRQLLDARNKKLKLYGIDVASFLATGSIAVTAALTGSPELGAVSGILGIAGLPNLREIKSKFKEQADADLVRMKSPTGLLFRHVRS
;
A
#
# COMPACT_ATOMS: atom_id res chain seq x y z
N MET A 1 2.90 44.24 33.86
CA MET A 1 2.91 45.06 32.63
C MET A 1 3.24 44.12 31.49
N MET A 2 2.23 43.52 30.85
CA MET A 2 2.47 42.71 29.65
C MET A 2 2.80 43.70 28.52
N SER A 3 3.96 43.54 27.89
CA SER A 3 4.34 44.31 26.71
C SER A 3 3.21 44.22 25.68
N GLU A 4 2.66 45.37 25.27
CA GLU A 4 1.79 45.43 24.10
C GLU A 4 2.59 44.93 22.91
N ARG A 5 2.16 43.81 22.33
CA ARG A 5 2.76 43.29 21.10
C ARG A 5 2.44 44.29 19.99
N HIS A 6 3.47 44.91 19.42
CA HIS A 6 3.33 45.65 18.17
C HIS A 6 3.16 44.65 17.02
N TYR A 7 2.08 44.83 16.25
CA TYR A 7 1.82 44.07 15.03
C TYR A 7 2.32 44.87 13.82
N SER A 8 2.96 44.20 12.87
CA SER A 8 3.30 44.83 11.59
C SER A 8 2.04 45.01 10.72
N GLU A 9 2.05 45.98 9.80
CA GLU A 9 0.92 46.15 8.87
C GLU A 9 0.70 44.93 7.96
N GLU A 10 1.75 44.16 7.68
CA GLU A 10 1.65 42.88 6.97
C GLU A 10 0.90 41.83 7.80
N GLU A 11 1.21 41.71 9.10
CA GLU A 11 0.49 40.82 10.02
C GLU A 11 -0.99 41.21 10.16
N VAL A 12 -1.28 42.52 10.20
CA VAL A 12 -2.66 43.02 10.28
C VAL A 12 -3.44 42.69 9.02
N LYS A 13 -2.83 42.89 7.84
CA LYS A 13 -3.44 42.56 6.56
C LYS A 13 -3.71 41.06 6.45
N ASP A 14 -2.71 40.23 6.76
CA ASP A 14 -2.84 38.78 6.78
C ASP A 14 -3.97 38.29 7.70
N LEU A 15 -4.07 38.88 8.90
CA LEU A 15 -5.15 38.57 9.84
C LEU A 15 -6.51 39.01 9.30
N THR A 16 -6.58 40.17 8.66
CA THR A 16 -7.81 40.70 8.05
C THR A 16 -8.34 39.77 6.97
N ASP A 17 -7.48 39.37 6.02
CA ASP A 17 -7.84 38.46 4.93
C ASP A 17 -8.38 37.13 5.49
N ARG A 18 -7.72 36.61 6.51
CA ARG A 18 -8.09 35.39 7.22
C ARG A 18 -9.43 35.47 7.96
N VAL A 19 -9.70 36.61 8.62
CA VAL A 19 -10.98 36.85 9.30
C VAL A 19 -12.12 37.00 8.29
N PHE A 20 -11.90 37.68 7.17
CA PHE A 20 -12.92 37.83 6.13
C PHE A 20 -13.21 36.50 5.43
N LEU A 21 -12.18 35.67 5.23
CA LEU A 21 -12.38 34.30 4.78
C LEU A 21 -13.23 33.47 5.77
N LEU A 22 -12.92 33.54 7.08
CA LEU A 22 -13.73 32.87 8.10
C LEU A 22 -15.19 33.33 8.04
N ARG A 23 -15.42 34.64 7.92
CA ARG A 23 -16.76 35.22 7.78
C ARG A 23 -17.50 34.64 6.58
N GLN A 24 -16.86 34.65 5.41
CA GLN A 24 -17.42 34.08 4.19
C GLN A 24 -17.79 32.60 4.38
N LYS A 25 -16.91 31.80 4.99
CA LYS A 25 -17.16 30.36 5.17
C LYS A 25 -18.25 30.05 6.21
N LEU A 26 -18.42 30.90 7.23
CA LEU A 26 -19.55 30.85 8.14
C LEU A 26 -20.87 31.17 7.43
N GLU A 27 -20.89 32.23 6.61
CA GLU A 27 -22.07 32.63 5.83
C GLU A 27 -22.45 31.57 4.78
N GLU A 28 -21.47 30.87 4.20
CA GLU A 28 -21.68 29.71 3.30
C GLU A 28 -22.15 28.44 4.03
N GLY A 29 -22.17 28.42 5.37
CA GLY A 29 -22.50 27.22 6.16
C GLY A 29 -21.45 26.10 6.10
N LYS A 30 -20.21 26.40 5.68
CA LYS A 30 -19.12 25.42 5.54
C LYS A 30 -18.30 25.20 6.80
N VAL A 31 -18.59 25.95 7.87
CA VAL A 31 -17.94 25.83 9.17
C VAL A 31 -18.96 25.33 10.18
N HIS A 32 -18.73 24.12 10.70
CA HIS A 32 -19.53 23.56 11.78
C HIS A 32 -18.75 23.66 13.09
N ILE A 33 -19.38 24.23 14.11
CA ILE A 33 -18.79 24.40 15.44
C ILE A 33 -19.59 23.53 16.39
N ALA A 34 -18.91 22.69 17.17
CA ALA A 34 -19.55 21.80 18.12
C ALA A 34 -20.40 22.59 19.13
N ASP A 35 -21.57 22.06 19.49
CA ASP A 35 -22.56 22.76 20.33
C ASP A 35 -21.98 23.28 21.65
N HIS A 36 -21.08 22.53 22.28
CA HIS A 36 -20.44 22.94 23.53
C HIS A 36 -19.41 24.07 23.38
N LEU A 37 -19.06 24.48 22.15
CA LEU A 37 -18.09 25.55 21.84
C LEU A 37 -18.74 26.78 21.19
N ILE A 38 -19.99 26.68 20.72
CA ILE A 38 -20.61 27.69 19.87
C ILE A 38 -20.77 29.06 20.55
N GLU A 39 -21.16 29.07 21.83
CA GLU A 39 -21.36 30.32 22.58
C GLU A 39 -20.03 31.07 22.77
N GLY A 40 -18.99 30.34 23.17
CA GLY A 40 -17.64 30.88 23.34
C GLY A 40 -17.07 31.40 22.03
N PHE A 41 -17.29 30.68 20.92
CA PHE A 41 -16.88 31.14 19.60
C PHE A 41 -17.64 32.40 19.17
N ARG A 42 -18.97 32.42 19.33
CA ARG A 42 -19.81 33.56 18.96
C ARG A 42 -19.38 34.83 19.69
N ALA A 43 -19.17 34.74 21.00
CA ALA A 43 -18.70 35.88 21.80
C ALA A 43 -17.34 36.41 21.30
N SER A 44 -16.39 35.52 21.00
CA SER A 44 -15.09 35.89 20.44
C SER A 44 -15.20 36.52 19.04
N TYR A 45 -16.11 36.01 18.21
CA TYR A 45 -16.31 36.49 16.85
C TYR A 45 -17.00 37.87 16.82
N GLU A 46 -18.01 38.08 17.67
CA GLU A 46 -18.72 39.36 17.80
C GLU A 46 -17.86 40.46 18.44
N ALA A 47 -16.78 40.09 19.14
CA ALA A 47 -15.82 41.03 19.72
C ALA A 47 -14.90 41.70 18.68
N ILE A 48 -14.76 41.12 17.48
CA ILE A 48 -13.87 41.62 16.43
C ILE A 48 -14.27 43.05 16.03
N ARG A 49 -13.29 43.94 15.92
CA ARG A 49 -13.47 45.32 15.45
C ARG A 49 -12.58 45.60 14.24
N LEU A 50 -13.00 46.58 13.44
CA LEU A 50 -12.22 47.14 12.36
C LEU A 50 -11.61 48.47 12.80
N ARG A 51 -10.38 48.74 12.38
CA ARG A 51 -9.71 50.03 12.48
C ARG A 51 -10.34 51.01 11.48
N GLY A 52 -9.96 52.29 11.56
CA GLY A 52 -10.48 53.34 10.67
C GLY A 52 -10.15 53.17 9.19
N ASP A 53 -9.17 52.32 8.85
CA ASP A 53 -8.78 51.96 7.48
C ASP A 53 -9.54 50.74 6.93
N GLY A 54 -10.44 50.13 7.71
CA GLY A 54 -11.20 48.94 7.34
C GLY A 54 -10.50 47.61 7.61
N LEU A 55 -9.26 47.62 8.12
CA LEU A 55 -8.54 46.41 8.52
C LEU A 55 -8.94 45.96 9.93
N VAL A 56 -8.77 44.67 10.24
CA VAL A 56 -9.10 44.12 11.56
C VAL A 56 -8.16 44.65 12.63
N ASP A 57 -8.69 45.08 13.77
CA ASP A 57 -7.91 45.42 14.96
C ASP A 57 -7.40 44.11 15.62
N PRO A 58 -6.09 43.82 15.58
CA PRO A 58 -5.56 42.57 16.12
C PRO A 58 -5.79 42.40 17.63
N ALA A 59 -5.95 43.49 18.39
CA ALA A 59 -6.20 43.44 19.82
C ALA A 59 -7.57 42.85 20.16
N THR A 60 -8.50 42.88 19.21
CA THR A 60 -9.87 42.36 19.36
C THR A 60 -10.04 40.91 18.92
N VAL A 61 -9.00 40.32 18.32
CA VAL A 61 -9.03 38.93 17.84
C VAL A 61 -8.30 38.03 18.82
N ASP A 62 -9.07 37.22 19.54
CA ASP A 62 -8.53 36.27 20.52
C ASP A 62 -7.88 35.03 19.88
N GLY A 63 -7.30 34.18 20.73
CA GLY A 63 -6.65 32.95 20.30
C GLY A 63 -7.59 31.97 19.58
N ARG A 64 -8.88 31.92 19.93
CA ARG A 64 -9.85 31.01 19.31
C ARG A 64 -10.06 31.38 17.86
N ILE A 65 -10.35 32.65 17.59
CA ILE A 65 -10.53 33.14 16.22
C ILE A 65 -9.24 33.02 15.42
N ARG A 66 -8.09 33.37 16.01
CA ARG A 66 -6.78 33.22 15.32
C ARG A 66 -6.52 31.77 14.91
N SER A 67 -6.78 30.80 15.78
CA SER A 67 -6.64 29.38 15.44
C SER A 67 -7.66 28.92 14.40
N SER A 68 -8.92 29.34 14.51
CA SER A 68 -9.96 29.02 13.53
C SER A 68 -9.64 29.56 12.13
N THR A 69 -9.14 30.79 12.03
CA THR A 69 -8.80 31.38 10.73
C THR A 69 -7.58 30.72 10.09
N LEU A 70 -6.59 30.29 10.87
CA LEU A 70 -5.47 29.47 10.38
C LEU A 70 -5.97 28.13 9.82
N ALA A 71 -6.86 27.45 10.55
CA ALA A 71 -7.44 26.19 10.09
C ALA A 71 -8.23 26.37 8.78
N ILE A 72 -9.06 27.41 8.68
CA ILE A 72 -9.84 27.68 7.47
C ILE A 72 -8.93 27.99 6.27
N ARG A 73 -7.89 28.81 6.47
CA ARG A 73 -6.93 29.07 5.40
C ARG A 73 -6.21 27.80 4.96
N TYR A 74 -5.85 26.93 5.90
CA TYR A 74 -5.26 25.63 5.59
C TYR A 74 -6.21 24.77 4.74
N PHE A 75 -7.50 24.67 5.10
CA PHE A 75 -8.48 23.92 4.30
C PHE A 75 -8.77 24.55 2.94
N GLN A 76 -8.77 25.88 2.83
CA GLN A 76 -8.87 26.55 1.54
C GLN A 76 -7.67 26.20 0.66
N TYR A 77 -6.44 26.34 1.19
CA TYR A 77 -5.22 25.99 0.48
C TYR A 77 -5.22 24.54 -0.01
N ARG A 78 -5.68 23.59 0.83
CA ARG A 78 -5.81 22.18 0.41
C ARG A 78 -6.74 22.01 -0.79
N ASN A 79 -7.88 22.71 -0.81
CA ASN A 79 -8.81 22.62 -1.93
C ASN A 79 -8.21 23.25 -3.19
N GLU A 80 -7.60 24.43 -3.08
CA GLU A 80 -6.91 25.09 -4.19
C GLU A 80 -5.78 24.23 -4.75
N ALA A 81 -4.99 23.58 -3.88
CA ALA A 81 -3.90 22.68 -4.27
C ALA A 81 -4.39 21.42 -5.00
N LYS A 82 -5.55 20.86 -4.62
CA LYS A 82 -6.19 19.74 -5.30
C LYS A 82 -6.81 20.15 -6.64
N ASP A 83 -7.42 21.33 -6.71
CA ASP A 83 -8.02 21.88 -7.93
C ASP A 83 -6.97 22.27 -8.97
N ALA A 84 -5.77 22.67 -8.52
CA ALA A 84 -4.67 23.05 -9.39
C ALA A 84 -4.07 21.88 -10.18
N ILE A 85 -4.06 20.67 -9.62
CA ILE A 85 -3.47 19.49 -10.27
C ILE A 85 -4.13 18.18 -9.78
N SER A 86 -4.56 17.34 -10.73
CA SER A 86 -5.14 16.04 -10.42
C SER A 86 -4.06 15.00 -10.07
N THR A 87 -4.44 13.93 -9.37
CA THR A 87 -3.53 12.80 -9.14
C THR A 87 -3.08 12.15 -10.45
N GLY A 88 -3.94 12.11 -11.47
CA GLY A 88 -3.61 11.59 -12.80
C GLY A 88 -2.49 12.40 -13.46
N ASP A 89 -2.61 13.73 -13.45
CA ASP A 89 -1.59 14.63 -14.02
C ASP A 89 -0.25 14.50 -13.28
N ILE A 90 -0.27 14.35 -11.95
CA ILE A 90 0.93 14.10 -11.15
C ILE A 90 1.62 12.80 -11.60
N GLN A 91 0.86 11.70 -11.73
CA GLN A 91 1.42 10.41 -12.15
C GLN A 91 1.95 10.49 -13.59
N ASP A 92 1.20 11.09 -14.52
CA ASP A 92 1.63 11.26 -15.91
C ASP A 92 2.93 12.05 -16.02
N ALA A 93 3.07 13.14 -15.26
CA ALA A 93 4.30 13.93 -15.22
C ALA A 93 5.47 13.10 -14.66
N TYR A 94 5.26 12.39 -13.55
CA TYR A 94 6.28 11.55 -12.94
C TYR A 94 6.76 10.43 -13.88
N PHE A 95 5.83 9.68 -14.48
CA PHE A 95 6.18 8.61 -15.40
C PHE A 95 6.82 9.14 -16.67
N ARG A 96 6.37 10.28 -17.21
CA ARG A 96 7.02 10.91 -18.37
C ARG A 96 8.48 11.21 -18.09
N MET A 97 8.79 11.77 -16.92
CA MET A 97 10.16 12.02 -16.48
C MET A 97 10.97 10.72 -16.40
N LEU A 98 10.42 9.66 -15.79
CA LEU A 98 11.10 8.36 -15.74
C LEU A 98 11.38 7.78 -17.13
N TYR A 99 10.44 7.89 -18.07
CA TYR A 99 10.64 7.38 -19.43
C TYR A 99 11.64 8.20 -20.24
N VAL A 100 11.67 9.53 -20.08
CA VAL A 100 12.68 10.38 -20.71
C VAL A 100 14.09 10.00 -20.24
N GLN A 101 14.26 9.72 -18.94
CA GLN A 101 15.57 9.42 -18.36
C GLN A 101 15.99 7.94 -18.51
N PHE A 102 15.04 7.01 -18.37
CA PHE A 102 15.30 5.58 -18.22
C PHE A 102 14.54 4.69 -19.20
N GLY A 103 13.84 5.26 -20.18
CA GLY A 103 13.11 4.51 -21.21
C GLY A 103 13.97 3.48 -21.92
N TRP A 104 15.24 3.81 -22.18
CA TRP A 104 16.22 2.89 -22.78
C TRP A 104 16.46 1.61 -21.94
N MET A 105 16.36 1.69 -20.60
CA MET A 105 16.48 0.53 -19.72
C MET A 105 15.25 -0.38 -19.84
N MET A 106 14.06 0.22 -19.91
CA MET A 106 12.80 -0.48 -20.10
C MET A 106 12.77 -1.18 -21.46
N ASP A 107 13.17 -0.49 -22.53
CA ASP A 107 13.24 -1.04 -23.88
C ASP A 107 14.21 -2.22 -23.94
N PHE A 108 15.38 -2.09 -23.31
CA PHE A 108 16.33 -3.20 -23.20
C PHE A 108 15.73 -4.41 -22.49
N MET A 109 15.07 -4.19 -21.35
CA MET A 109 14.44 -5.25 -20.55
C MET A 109 13.36 -5.98 -21.37
N LEU A 110 12.44 -5.24 -21.99
CA LEU A 110 11.34 -5.79 -22.78
C LEU A 110 11.84 -6.53 -24.01
N LYS A 111 12.80 -5.96 -24.75
CA LYS A 111 13.38 -6.57 -25.96
C LYS A 111 14.01 -7.94 -25.69
N HIS A 112 14.53 -8.15 -24.48
CA HIS A 112 15.19 -9.40 -24.09
C HIS A 112 14.30 -10.31 -23.22
N GLY A 113 13.03 -9.95 -23.00
CA GLY A 113 12.12 -10.74 -22.18
C GLY A 113 12.57 -10.92 -20.72
N LEU A 114 13.32 -9.93 -20.19
CA LEU A 114 13.86 -9.97 -18.83
C LEU A 114 12.87 -9.39 -17.83
N ASN A 115 12.93 -9.84 -16.58
CA ASN A 115 12.30 -9.12 -15.48
C ASN A 115 13.22 -8.02 -14.91
N PRO A 116 12.70 -7.07 -14.10
CA PRO A 116 13.51 -5.97 -13.55
C PRO A 116 14.78 -6.41 -12.80
N HIS A 117 14.74 -7.54 -12.10
CA HIS A 117 15.92 -8.05 -11.39
C HIS A 117 16.97 -8.59 -12.36
N GLN A 118 16.57 -9.41 -13.33
CA GLN A 118 17.48 -9.94 -14.35
C GLN A 118 18.11 -8.80 -15.17
N ALA A 119 17.32 -7.80 -15.55
CA ALA A 119 17.82 -6.60 -16.23
C ALA A 119 18.83 -5.84 -15.35
N SER A 120 18.54 -5.65 -14.05
CA SER A 120 19.48 -5.01 -13.13
C SER A 120 20.83 -5.74 -13.06
N LEU A 121 20.82 -7.08 -13.05
CA LEU A 121 22.03 -7.90 -13.04
C LEU A 121 22.82 -7.79 -14.36
N ALA A 122 22.15 -7.52 -15.48
CA ALA A 122 22.80 -7.25 -16.75
C ALA A 122 23.48 -5.87 -16.74
N PHE A 123 22.79 -4.82 -16.29
CA PHE A 123 23.34 -3.46 -16.28
C PHE A 123 24.58 -3.30 -15.40
N VAL A 124 24.58 -3.89 -14.19
CA VAL A 124 25.73 -3.76 -13.27
C VAL A 124 26.97 -4.57 -13.68
N ARG A 125 26.93 -5.29 -14.81
CA ARG A 125 28.13 -5.85 -15.44
C ARG A 125 28.95 -4.76 -16.15
N ASP A 126 28.30 -3.70 -16.61
CA ASP A 126 28.97 -2.53 -17.16
C ASP A 126 29.44 -1.61 -16.02
N GLN A 127 30.76 -1.46 -15.90
CA GLN A 127 31.37 -0.59 -14.89
C GLN A 127 31.05 0.89 -15.14
N THR A 128 30.81 1.28 -16.40
CA THR A 128 30.41 2.64 -16.75
C THR A 128 29.05 2.97 -16.14
N PHE A 129 28.09 2.05 -16.24
CA PHE A 129 26.78 2.21 -15.60
C PHE A 129 26.88 2.37 -14.08
N VAL A 130 27.66 1.50 -13.41
CA VAL A 130 27.86 1.59 -11.95
C VAL A 130 28.47 2.94 -11.56
N LYS A 131 29.49 3.39 -12.29
CA LYS A 131 30.13 4.69 -12.08
C LYS A 131 29.15 5.85 -12.29
N GLN A 132 28.36 5.82 -13.36
CA GLN A 132 27.36 6.85 -13.65
C GLN A 132 26.30 6.93 -12.55
N VAL A 133 25.79 5.80 -12.05
CA VAL A 133 24.83 5.83 -10.94
C VAL A 133 25.48 6.44 -9.69
N LYS A 134 26.69 6.01 -9.33
CA LYS A 134 27.42 6.56 -8.18
C LYS A 134 27.58 8.08 -8.26
N GLU A 135 27.97 8.60 -9.42
CA GLU A 135 28.30 10.02 -9.61
C GLU A 135 27.05 10.90 -9.71
N ASN A 136 25.94 10.40 -10.28
CA ASN A 136 24.79 11.23 -10.65
C ASN A 136 23.52 10.97 -9.81
N LEU A 137 23.45 9.90 -9.00
CA LEU A 137 22.24 9.54 -8.25
C LEU A 137 21.80 10.63 -7.27
N ALA A 138 22.74 11.33 -6.63
CA ALA A 138 22.42 12.40 -5.69
C ALA A 138 21.76 13.62 -6.38
N GLU A 139 22.30 14.02 -7.53
CA GLU A 139 21.74 15.12 -8.34
C GLU A 139 20.37 14.75 -8.91
N LEU A 140 20.24 13.54 -9.45
CA LEU A 140 18.96 12.99 -9.89
C LEU A 140 17.93 13.03 -8.76
N ALA A 141 18.29 12.55 -7.57
CA ALA A 141 17.39 12.56 -6.42
C ALA A 141 17.00 13.97 -5.99
N SER A 142 17.88 14.97 -6.15
CA SER A 142 17.56 16.38 -5.92
C SER A 142 16.49 16.88 -6.89
N GLY A 143 16.65 16.64 -8.19
CA GLY A 143 15.64 17.04 -9.19
C GLY A 143 14.29 16.34 -8.98
N ILE A 144 14.31 15.06 -8.60
CA ILE A 144 13.09 14.32 -8.22
C ILE A 144 12.46 14.92 -6.96
N ARG A 145 13.27 15.34 -5.97
CA ARG A 145 12.77 15.97 -4.75
C ARG A 145 12.09 17.30 -5.07
N GLU A 146 12.69 18.17 -5.88
CA GLU A 146 12.11 19.45 -6.29
C GLU A 146 10.74 19.25 -6.98
N PHE A 147 10.62 18.24 -7.84
CA PHE A 147 9.33 17.85 -8.40
C PHE A 147 8.29 17.53 -7.31
N TRP A 148 8.65 16.70 -6.34
CA TRP A 148 7.75 16.33 -5.24
C TRP A 148 7.49 17.45 -4.23
N GLU A 149 8.42 18.38 -4.02
CA GLU A 149 8.18 19.59 -3.22
C GLU A 149 7.10 20.47 -3.87
N GLY A 150 7.01 20.48 -5.21
CA GLY A 150 6.00 21.23 -5.93
C GLY A 150 4.60 20.61 -5.95
N VAL A 151 4.47 19.28 -5.91
CA VAL A 151 3.17 18.59 -6.12
C VAL A 151 2.80 17.53 -5.07
N GLY A 152 3.72 17.17 -4.18
CA GLY A 152 3.56 16.08 -3.22
C GLY A 152 2.41 16.33 -2.24
N ASP A 153 2.28 17.57 -1.76
CA ASP A 153 1.19 18.00 -0.89
C ASP A 153 -0.18 17.87 -1.58
N SER A 154 -0.31 18.31 -2.84
CA SER A 154 -1.54 18.13 -3.62
C SER A 154 -1.93 16.66 -3.72
N GLY A 155 -0.98 15.78 -4.04
CA GLY A 155 -1.20 14.34 -4.08
C GLY A 155 -1.63 13.77 -2.72
N ALA A 156 -1.00 14.22 -1.63
CA ALA A 156 -1.35 13.81 -0.28
C ALA A 156 -2.76 14.27 0.11
N TYR A 157 -3.15 15.48 -0.26
CA TYR A 157 -4.48 16.04 0.05
C TYR A 157 -5.60 15.30 -0.67
N HIS A 158 -5.41 14.95 -1.94
CA HIS A 158 -6.35 14.08 -2.68
C HIS A 158 -6.57 12.74 -1.96
N LEU A 159 -5.50 12.15 -1.43
CA LEU A 159 -5.62 10.90 -0.68
C LEU A 159 -6.26 11.11 0.69
N GLN A 160 -5.80 12.07 1.48
CA GLN A 160 -6.28 12.32 2.84
C GLN A 160 -7.77 12.63 2.89
N ASP A 161 -8.25 13.46 1.96
CA ASP A 161 -9.65 13.89 1.90
C ASP A 161 -10.54 12.88 1.13
N GLY A 162 -9.94 11.91 0.48
CA GLY A 162 -10.62 10.93 -0.35
C GLY A 162 -11.29 9.81 0.46
N PRO A 163 -12.48 9.33 0.05
CA PRO A 163 -13.26 8.31 0.77
C PRO A 163 -12.71 6.88 0.61
N GLN A 164 -11.77 6.69 -0.30
CA GLN A 164 -11.27 5.38 -0.73
C GLN A 164 -10.50 4.64 0.36
N LEU A 165 -10.52 3.31 0.35
CA LEU A 165 -9.61 2.49 1.14
C LEU A 165 -8.19 2.60 0.61
N LYS A 166 -7.24 2.91 1.49
CA LYS A 166 -5.87 3.20 1.11
C LYS A 166 -4.93 2.20 1.78
N ALA A 167 -3.94 1.72 1.04
CA ALA A 167 -2.83 0.99 1.61
C ALA A 167 -1.49 1.56 1.15
N THR A 168 -0.54 1.70 2.05
CA THR A 168 0.76 2.31 1.78
C THR A 168 1.84 1.24 1.83
N PHE A 169 2.54 1.00 0.71
CA PHE A 169 3.63 0.03 0.66
C PHE A 169 4.72 0.39 1.65
N SER A 170 5.18 -0.60 2.41
CA SER A 170 6.31 -0.46 3.31
C SER A 170 7.04 -1.78 3.58
N GLY A 171 8.10 -1.72 4.38
CA GLY A 171 8.90 -2.87 4.76
C GLY A 171 10.04 -3.24 3.79
N ASP A 172 10.17 -2.53 2.66
CA ASP A 172 11.29 -2.61 1.71
C ASP A 172 11.44 -1.26 0.97
N LEU A 173 12.44 -1.12 0.10
CA LEU A 173 12.71 0.10 -0.70
C LEU A 173 11.60 0.40 -1.71
N PHE A 174 11.02 -0.65 -2.30
CA PHE A 174 9.91 -0.62 -3.27
C PHE A 174 9.39 -2.07 -3.44
N PRO A 175 8.16 -2.30 -3.95
CA PRO A 175 7.70 -3.66 -4.27
C PRO A 175 8.72 -4.50 -5.02
N SER A 176 8.74 -5.80 -4.72
CA SER A 176 9.59 -6.75 -5.42
C SER A 176 9.07 -7.03 -6.83
N HIS A 177 9.97 -7.33 -7.77
CA HIS A 177 9.61 -7.52 -9.18
C HIS A 177 8.72 -8.74 -9.47
N TRP A 178 8.70 -9.73 -8.58
CA TRP A 178 7.82 -10.90 -8.67
C TRP A 178 6.48 -10.69 -7.96
N GLU A 179 6.31 -9.55 -7.27
CA GLU A 179 5.12 -9.22 -6.51
C GLU A 179 4.54 -7.91 -7.02
N ASN A 180 3.39 -7.99 -7.70
CA ASN A 180 2.66 -6.80 -8.05
C ASN A 180 1.65 -6.47 -6.93
N ALA A 181 1.88 -5.35 -6.23
CA ALA A 181 1.04 -4.92 -5.12
C ALA A 181 -0.43 -4.72 -5.52
N VAL A 182 -0.67 -4.29 -6.77
CA VAL A 182 -2.02 -4.14 -7.32
C VAL A 182 -2.70 -5.50 -7.46
N SER A 183 -1.96 -6.51 -7.91
CA SER A 183 -2.49 -7.86 -8.11
C SER A 183 -2.82 -8.60 -6.81
N THR A 184 -2.22 -8.17 -5.70
CA THR A 184 -2.49 -8.71 -4.36
C THR A 184 -3.47 -7.83 -3.60
N ALA A 185 -3.01 -6.70 -3.06
CA ALA A 185 -3.82 -5.83 -2.21
C ALA A 185 -4.92 -5.08 -2.98
N GLY A 186 -4.74 -4.82 -4.28
CA GLY A 186 -5.70 -4.06 -5.11
C GLY A 186 -7.02 -4.80 -5.37
N LEU A 187 -7.13 -6.06 -4.97
CA LEU A 187 -8.40 -6.80 -4.94
C LEU A 187 -9.36 -6.30 -3.86
N TYR A 188 -8.83 -5.69 -2.80
CA TYR A 188 -9.60 -5.20 -1.66
C TYR A 188 -9.48 -3.68 -1.48
N ILE A 189 -8.26 -3.19 -1.61
CA ILE A 189 -7.88 -1.78 -1.43
C ILE A 189 -8.19 -1.00 -2.70
N ASP A 190 -8.70 0.22 -2.53
CA ASP A 190 -9.06 1.08 -3.64
C ASP A 190 -7.85 1.75 -4.28
N THR A 191 -6.93 2.24 -3.44
CA THR A 191 -5.71 2.95 -3.86
C THR A 191 -4.50 2.46 -3.08
N ILE A 192 -3.49 1.99 -3.80
CA ILE A 192 -2.19 1.62 -3.22
C ILE A 192 -1.20 2.77 -3.42
N VAL A 193 -0.58 3.22 -2.35
CA VAL A 193 0.46 4.24 -2.39
C VAL A 193 1.82 3.56 -2.34
N LEU A 194 2.62 3.78 -3.38
CA LEU A 194 3.99 3.27 -3.49
C LEU A 194 4.99 4.41 -3.26
N PRO A 195 6.12 4.16 -2.57
CA PRO A 195 7.14 5.19 -2.37
C PRO A 195 7.86 5.51 -3.69
N CYS A 196 8.54 6.67 -3.76
CA CYS A 196 9.45 6.92 -4.86
C CYS A 196 10.75 6.09 -4.66
N PRO A 197 11.09 5.14 -5.57
CA PRO A 197 12.26 4.29 -5.38
C PRO A 197 13.56 5.09 -5.40
N ILE A 198 13.65 6.16 -6.21
CA ILE A 198 14.86 6.99 -6.31
C ILE A 198 15.15 7.68 -4.97
N LEU A 199 14.13 8.28 -4.34
CA LEU A 199 14.29 8.94 -3.04
C LEU A 199 14.60 7.96 -1.89
N ARG A 200 14.18 6.70 -2.02
CA ARG A 200 14.51 5.62 -1.05
C ARG A 200 15.92 5.06 -1.23
N ILE A 201 16.45 5.07 -2.46
CA ILE A 201 17.76 4.48 -2.81
C ILE A 201 18.90 5.49 -2.70
N ALA A 202 18.70 6.76 -3.07
CA ALA A 202 19.75 7.78 -2.98
C ALA A 202 20.43 7.86 -1.59
N PRO A 203 19.72 7.72 -0.46
CA PRO A 203 20.33 7.80 0.87
C PRO A 203 21.18 6.61 1.29
N ILE A 204 21.11 5.47 0.58
CA ILE A 204 21.98 4.32 0.85
C ILE A 204 23.31 4.40 0.09
N LEU A 205 23.49 5.44 -0.76
CA LEU A 205 24.76 5.74 -1.39
C LEU A 205 25.82 6.07 -0.33
N GLY A 206 27.00 5.44 -0.43
CA GLY A 206 28.08 5.57 0.56
C GLY A 206 27.92 4.68 1.79
N ILE A 207 26.75 4.06 2.00
CA ILE A 207 26.52 3.03 3.02
C ILE A 207 26.69 1.63 2.41
N TYR A 208 26.13 1.44 1.21
CA TYR A 208 26.21 0.17 0.47
C TYR A 208 27.28 0.23 -0.63
N PRO A 209 27.84 -0.92 -1.06
CA PRO A 209 28.73 -0.98 -2.21
C PRO A 209 28.09 -0.39 -3.47
N ASP A 210 28.84 0.41 -4.23
CA ASP A 210 28.34 1.15 -5.42
C ASP A 210 27.60 0.24 -6.42
N ARG A 211 28.13 -0.98 -6.64
CA ARG A 211 27.52 -1.99 -7.52
C ARG A 211 26.13 -2.41 -7.04
N GLU A 212 25.95 -2.56 -5.73
CA GLU A 212 24.66 -2.94 -5.13
C GLU A 212 23.66 -1.79 -5.18
N VAL A 213 24.10 -0.55 -4.94
CA VAL A 213 23.27 0.65 -5.11
C VAL A 213 22.80 0.76 -6.57
N ALA A 214 23.70 0.59 -7.54
CA ALA A 214 23.35 0.59 -8.97
C ALA A 214 22.37 -0.53 -9.33
N ARG A 215 22.52 -1.72 -8.72
CA ARG A 215 21.59 -2.85 -8.90
C ARG A 215 20.21 -2.52 -8.35
N PHE A 216 20.12 -1.97 -7.13
CA PHE A 216 18.85 -1.57 -6.53
C PHE A 216 18.18 -0.46 -7.34
N PHE A 217 18.95 0.54 -7.77
CA PHE A 217 18.48 1.62 -8.63
C PHE A 217 17.82 1.06 -9.89
N ALA A 218 18.56 0.27 -10.67
CA ALA A 218 18.04 -0.32 -11.90
C ALA A 218 16.80 -1.20 -11.66
N LYS A 219 16.86 -2.10 -10.67
CA LYS A 219 15.76 -3.01 -10.34
C LYS A 219 14.49 -2.23 -10.00
N HIS A 220 14.55 -1.27 -9.09
CA HIS A 220 13.37 -0.64 -8.53
C HIS A 220 12.82 0.50 -9.42
N VAL A 221 13.67 1.19 -10.20
CA VAL A 221 13.19 2.11 -11.24
C VAL A 221 12.42 1.36 -12.32
N LEU A 222 12.96 0.24 -12.82
CA LEU A 222 12.24 -0.60 -13.80
C LEU A 222 10.94 -1.17 -13.23
N THR A 223 10.96 -1.60 -11.96
CA THR A 223 9.76 -2.10 -11.29
C THR A 223 8.72 -0.99 -11.13
N ALA A 224 9.12 0.25 -10.80
CA ALA A 224 8.18 1.37 -10.75
C ALA A 224 7.60 1.67 -12.12
N MET A 225 8.43 1.73 -13.17
CA MET A 225 8.00 1.99 -14.54
C MET A 225 6.98 0.97 -15.06
N SER A 226 7.02 -0.29 -14.59
CA SER A 226 6.01 -1.30 -14.95
C SER A 226 4.61 -1.03 -14.38
N TYR A 227 4.47 -0.10 -13.43
CA TYR A 227 3.16 0.33 -12.92
C TYR A 227 2.52 1.44 -13.76
N ARG A 228 3.20 1.97 -14.79
CA ARG A 228 2.71 3.13 -15.56
C ARG A 228 1.25 2.96 -15.99
N ASP A 229 0.94 1.88 -16.70
CA ASP A 229 -0.39 1.71 -17.31
C ASP A 229 -1.53 1.65 -16.29
N VAL A 230 -1.27 1.14 -15.08
CA VAL A 230 -2.26 1.13 -13.99
C VAL A 230 -2.27 2.42 -13.17
N ALA A 231 -1.13 3.11 -13.04
CA ALA A 231 -1.02 4.37 -12.32
C ALA A 231 -1.62 5.56 -13.10
N THR A 232 -1.55 5.50 -14.44
CA THR A 232 -2.10 6.52 -15.35
C THR A 232 -3.45 6.09 -15.94
N ALA A 233 -4.05 5.01 -15.42
CA ALA A 233 -5.35 4.57 -15.85
C ALA A 233 -6.42 5.60 -15.45
N ASN A 234 -7.32 5.94 -16.38
CA ASN A 234 -8.47 6.78 -16.10
C ASN A 234 -9.55 6.01 -15.33
N VAL A 235 -9.35 5.87 -14.02
CA VAL A 235 -10.26 5.24 -13.05
C VAL A 235 -10.24 6.04 -11.75
N GLU A 236 -11.44 6.25 -11.18
CA GLU A 236 -11.62 6.98 -9.92
C GLU A 236 -12.26 6.05 -8.88
N PRO A 237 -11.64 5.86 -7.70
CA PRO A 237 -10.32 6.39 -7.30
C PRO A 237 -9.16 5.66 -8.00
N PRO A 238 -7.98 6.31 -8.12
CA PRO A 238 -6.81 5.72 -8.78
C PRO A 238 -6.38 4.43 -8.10
N ILE A 239 -6.01 3.40 -8.87
CA ILE A 239 -5.66 2.08 -8.33
C ILE A 239 -4.32 2.12 -7.58
N VAL A 240 -3.36 2.85 -8.13
CA VAL A 240 -2.02 2.96 -7.57
C VAL A 240 -1.45 4.34 -7.84
N LEU A 241 -0.72 4.89 -6.88
CA LEU A 241 0.00 6.16 -7.00
C LEU A 241 1.43 5.98 -6.52
N ILE A 242 2.39 6.49 -7.27
CA ILE A 242 3.72 6.79 -6.73
C ILE A 242 3.61 8.12 -5.99
N LEU A 243 3.83 8.09 -4.67
CA LEU A 243 3.81 9.29 -3.84
C LEU A 243 4.74 9.08 -2.63
N PRO A 244 5.88 9.78 -2.56
CA PRO A 244 6.80 9.65 -1.43
C PRO A 244 6.20 10.22 -0.14
N HIS A 245 6.63 9.69 0.99
CA HIS A 245 6.32 10.27 2.29
C HIS A 245 7.04 11.63 2.45
N PRO A 246 6.48 12.61 3.18
CA PRO A 246 7.16 13.90 3.40
C PRO A 246 8.58 13.78 3.94
N ASP A 247 8.88 12.78 4.77
CA ASP A 247 10.25 12.55 5.27
C ASP A 247 11.23 12.14 4.16
N ASP A 248 10.78 11.54 3.06
CA ASP A 248 11.64 11.24 1.90
C ASP A 248 11.92 12.49 1.07
N ILE A 249 10.98 13.45 1.07
CA ILE A 249 11.11 14.75 0.38
C ILE A 249 11.99 15.68 1.22
N HIS A 250 11.62 15.92 2.49
CA HIS A 250 12.24 16.90 3.38
C HIS A 250 13.33 16.30 4.28
N ARG A 251 14.09 15.30 3.78
CA ARG A 251 15.17 14.67 4.56
C ARG A 251 16.11 15.71 5.16
N GLY A 252 16.38 15.58 6.46
CA GLY A 252 17.22 16.50 7.23
C GLY A 252 16.50 17.71 7.85
N LYS A 253 15.24 17.99 7.47
CA LYS A 253 14.39 19.03 8.07
C LYS A 253 13.35 18.45 9.03
N SER A 254 12.78 17.29 8.70
CA SER A 254 12.01 16.48 9.65
C SER A 254 12.96 15.90 10.69
N GLY A 255 12.58 15.95 11.98
CA GLY A 255 13.37 15.31 13.04
C GLY A 255 13.72 13.87 12.65
N ASP A 256 14.99 13.49 12.86
CA ASP A 256 15.56 12.22 12.40
C ASP A 256 14.64 11.04 12.81
N LEU A 257 14.30 10.20 11.82
CA LEU A 257 13.41 9.05 12.02
C LEU A 257 13.97 8.11 13.10
N LEU A 258 15.30 7.97 13.17
CA LEU A 258 15.96 7.19 14.22
C LEU A 258 15.72 7.79 15.61
N VAL A 259 15.83 9.11 15.75
CA VAL A 259 15.55 9.81 17.01
C VAL A 259 14.11 9.56 17.44
N ARG A 260 13.14 9.68 16.53
CA ARG A 260 11.72 9.39 16.83
C ARG A 260 11.45 7.93 17.15
N ALA A 261 12.20 7.01 16.55
CA ALA A 261 12.09 5.57 16.78
C ALA A 261 12.88 5.05 17.99
N THR A 262 13.75 5.88 18.59
CA THR A 262 14.62 5.49 19.71
C THR A 262 13.85 4.82 20.86
N PRO A 263 12.67 5.32 21.31
CA PRO A 263 11.91 4.64 22.36
C PRO A 263 11.55 3.19 22.02
N ALA A 264 11.19 2.90 20.75
CA ALA A 264 10.87 1.56 20.31
C ALA A 264 12.12 0.68 20.16
N VAL A 265 13.24 1.23 19.72
CA VAL A 265 14.55 0.55 19.70
C VAL A 265 14.94 0.10 21.11
N LEU A 266 14.86 0.99 22.09
CA LEU A 266 15.23 0.67 23.48
C LEU A 266 14.28 -0.36 24.09
N LYS A 267 12.97 -0.25 23.85
CA LYS A 267 12.00 -1.29 24.26
C LYS A 267 12.30 -2.65 23.63
N HIS A 268 12.72 -2.68 22.36
CA HIS A 268 13.15 -3.91 21.71
C HIS A 268 14.42 -4.48 22.35
N ALA A 269 15.43 -3.66 22.62
CA ALA A 269 16.65 -4.07 23.31
C ALA A 269 16.35 -4.60 24.72
N THR A 270 15.52 -3.90 25.49
CA THR A 270 15.06 -4.33 26.82
C THR A 270 14.27 -5.63 26.76
N TYR A 271 13.47 -5.84 25.71
CA TYR A 271 12.81 -7.11 25.48
C TYR A 271 13.83 -8.25 25.36
N LEU A 272 14.81 -8.10 24.47
CA LEU A 272 15.83 -9.10 24.15
C LEU A 272 16.71 -9.45 25.35
N PHE A 273 17.26 -8.43 26.03
CA PHE A 273 18.29 -8.59 27.06
C PHE A 273 17.75 -8.54 28.49
N GLY A 274 16.48 -8.20 28.70
CA GLY A 274 15.87 -8.13 30.03
C GLY A 274 16.48 -7.04 30.92
N ARG A 275 17.05 -5.98 30.33
CA ARG A 275 17.67 -4.84 31.02
C ARG A 275 17.25 -3.51 30.39
N GLU A 276 17.17 -2.47 31.20
CA GLU A 276 16.87 -1.12 30.71
C GLU A 276 18.12 -0.46 30.12
N PHE A 277 17.91 0.33 29.07
CA PHE A 277 18.94 1.16 28.42
C PHE A 277 18.46 2.62 28.46
N SER A 278 19.36 3.53 28.83
CA SER A 278 19.04 4.95 28.99
C SER A 278 18.84 5.67 27.66
N ASP A 279 19.63 5.27 26.66
CA ASP A 279 19.77 5.91 25.36
C ASP A 279 20.42 4.94 24.36
N LEU A 280 20.55 5.36 23.10
CA LEU A 280 21.15 4.54 22.04
C LEU A 280 22.65 4.29 22.28
N ASP A 281 23.38 5.21 22.89
CA ASP A 281 24.82 5.09 23.11
C ASP A 281 25.10 3.99 24.15
N HIS A 282 24.38 3.97 25.26
CA HIS A 282 24.46 2.88 26.25
C HIS A 282 24.08 1.52 25.62
N TYR A 283 23.08 1.46 24.76
CA TYR A 283 22.74 0.22 24.06
C TYR A 283 23.85 -0.21 23.07
N GLN A 284 24.41 0.74 22.34
CA GLN A 284 25.51 0.51 21.41
C GLN A 284 26.76 -0.01 22.14
N ASP A 285 27.15 0.64 23.24
CA ASP A 285 28.31 0.27 24.06
C ASP A 285 28.15 -1.16 24.58
N PHE A 286 26.96 -1.49 25.13
CA PHE A 286 26.66 -2.84 25.58
C PHE A 286 26.80 -3.88 24.46
N CYS A 287 26.26 -3.60 23.27
CA CYS A 287 26.37 -4.50 22.13
C CYS A 287 27.82 -4.62 21.61
N SER A 288 28.62 -3.57 21.72
CA SER A 288 30.01 -3.56 21.25
C SER A 288 30.90 -4.57 22.00
N ASP A 289 30.57 -4.85 23.27
CA ASP A 289 31.28 -5.84 24.09
C ASP A 289 30.94 -7.30 23.72
N LEU A 290 29.83 -7.55 23.01
CA LEU A 290 29.33 -8.88 22.63
C LEU A 290 29.89 -9.33 21.27
N LYS A 291 31.21 -9.52 21.21
CA LYS A 291 31.94 -9.82 19.97
C LYS A 291 31.51 -11.10 19.28
N THR A 292 31.17 -12.15 20.04
CA THR A 292 30.84 -13.48 19.50
C THR A 292 29.36 -13.85 19.68
N ILE A 293 28.90 -14.83 18.89
CA ILE A 293 27.54 -15.40 19.00
C ILE A 293 27.32 -15.93 20.42
N GLN A 294 28.31 -16.62 21.01
CA GLN A 294 28.20 -17.18 22.36
C GLN A 294 28.01 -16.08 23.42
N GLN A 295 28.68 -14.93 23.26
CA GLN A 295 28.50 -13.79 24.17
C GLN A 295 27.10 -13.20 24.05
N VAL A 296 26.60 -12.99 22.82
CA VAL A 296 25.22 -12.54 22.60
C VAL A 296 24.22 -13.51 23.22
N MET A 297 24.35 -14.81 22.93
CA MET A 297 23.44 -15.84 23.44
C MET A 297 23.46 -15.94 24.97
N GLY A 298 24.59 -15.69 25.63
CA GLY A 298 24.71 -15.67 27.08
C GLY A 298 23.94 -14.52 27.76
N GLU A 299 23.80 -13.39 27.07
CA GLU A 299 23.10 -12.21 27.59
C GLU A 299 21.60 -12.20 27.25
N LEU A 300 21.17 -12.87 26.17
CA LEU A 300 19.76 -12.90 25.75
C LEU A 300 18.85 -13.55 26.82
N LYS A 301 17.75 -12.87 27.14
CA LYS A 301 16.66 -13.39 28.00
C LYS A 301 15.46 -13.84 27.19
N ARG A 302 15.20 -13.17 26.07
CA ARG A 302 14.09 -13.48 25.16
C ARG A 302 14.59 -13.52 23.70
N PRO A 303 15.12 -14.68 23.27
CA PRO A 303 15.75 -14.82 21.96
C PRO A 303 14.74 -14.88 20.80
N ASP A 304 13.44 -14.96 21.08
CA ASP A 304 12.36 -15.12 20.10
C ASP A 304 12.19 -13.94 19.13
N ARG A 305 12.82 -12.80 19.42
CA ARG A 305 12.81 -11.60 18.55
C ARG A 305 14.15 -11.29 17.90
N ILE A 306 15.12 -12.21 18.00
CA ILE A 306 16.30 -12.17 17.12
C ILE A 306 15.92 -12.75 15.77
N LEU A 307 15.70 -11.85 14.81
CA LEU A 307 15.26 -12.20 13.46
C LEU A 307 15.93 -11.27 12.45
N PHE A 308 16.68 -11.85 11.51
CA PHE A 308 17.24 -11.12 10.38
C PHE A 308 16.46 -11.42 9.10
N ASP A 309 16.08 -12.68 8.90
CA ASP A 309 15.29 -13.15 7.76
C ASP A 309 14.45 -14.38 8.14
N THR A 310 13.12 -14.28 7.95
CA THR A 310 12.16 -15.39 8.17
C THR A 310 12.39 -16.62 7.29
N THR A 311 13.13 -16.49 6.19
CA THR A 311 13.46 -17.60 5.28
C THR A 311 14.66 -18.42 5.74
N TRP A 312 15.42 -17.91 6.71
CA TRP A 312 16.53 -18.64 7.33
C TRP A 312 16.00 -19.59 8.39
N GLU A 313 16.87 -20.49 8.85
CA GLU A 313 16.57 -21.38 9.95
C GLU A 313 16.12 -20.59 11.19
N GLN A 314 15.10 -21.10 11.88
CA GLN A 314 14.52 -20.44 13.05
C GLN A 314 15.43 -20.56 14.27
N GLY A 315 15.35 -19.57 15.15
CA GLY A 315 16.12 -19.51 16.40
C GLY A 315 17.29 -18.53 16.33
N ALA A 316 17.53 -17.84 17.45
CA ALA A 316 18.51 -16.75 17.52
C ALA A 316 19.92 -17.17 17.11
N GLU A 317 20.38 -18.34 17.56
CA GLU A 317 21.73 -18.83 17.25
C GLU A 317 21.92 -19.12 15.75
N ALA A 318 20.93 -19.75 15.10
CA ALA A 318 20.96 -20.04 13.67
C ALA A 318 20.93 -18.73 12.84
N GLN A 319 20.06 -17.80 13.22
CA GLN A 319 19.96 -16.46 12.64
C GLN A 319 21.29 -15.69 12.72
N LEU A 320 21.89 -15.64 13.92
CA LEU A 320 23.20 -15.01 14.14
C LEU A 320 24.33 -15.71 13.38
N THR A 321 24.36 -17.04 13.39
CA THR A 321 25.36 -17.83 12.65
C THR A 321 25.31 -17.51 11.16
N ARG A 322 24.10 -17.43 10.59
CA ARG A 322 23.91 -17.09 9.19
C ARG A 322 24.34 -15.65 8.89
N MET A 323 23.97 -14.69 9.75
CA MET A 323 24.36 -13.29 9.61
C MET A 323 25.89 -13.12 9.67
N MET A 324 26.56 -13.80 10.61
CA MET A 324 28.02 -13.70 10.77
C MET A 324 28.81 -14.34 9.62
N ARG A 325 28.20 -15.25 8.86
CA ARG A 325 28.82 -15.85 7.67
C ARG A 325 28.84 -14.91 6.46
N ASP A 326 27.82 -14.07 6.34
CA ASP A 326 27.62 -13.13 5.24
C ASP A 326 27.06 -11.81 5.80
N PRO A 327 27.91 -11.04 6.50
CA PRO A 327 27.46 -9.87 7.24
C PRO A 327 26.93 -8.81 6.27
N GLN A 328 25.79 -8.21 6.64
CA GLN A 328 25.29 -7.04 5.93
C GLN A 328 26.28 -5.87 6.10
N PRO A 329 26.30 -4.90 5.16
CA PRO A 329 27.11 -3.69 5.31
C PRO A 329 26.87 -3.06 6.68
N ALA A 330 27.94 -2.97 7.47
CA ALA A 330 27.86 -2.40 8.80
C ALA A 330 27.57 -0.89 8.71
N LEU A 331 26.85 -0.36 9.70
CA LEU A 331 26.75 1.07 9.88
C LEU A 331 28.15 1.68 9.95
N PRO A 332 28.38 2.90 9.45
CA PRO A 332 29.68 3.55 9.55
C PRO A 332 30.21 3.53 11.00
N GLY A 333 31.44 3.03 11.19
CA GLY A 333 32.06 2.89 12.51
C GLY A 333 31.84 1.54 13.21
N PHE A 334 31.06 0.62 12.62
CA PHE A 334 30.81 -0.70 13.20
C PHE A 334 31.63 -1.80 12.51
N ASP A 335 32.10 -2.75 13.32
CA ASP A 335 32.73 -3.98 12.83
C ASP A 335 31.66 -4.99 12.35
N PRO A 336 31.61 -5.36 11.06
CA PRO A 336 30.67 -6.36 10.54
C PRO A 336 30.89 -7.76 11.13
N HIS A 337 32.05 -8.05 11.71
CA HIS A 337 32.37 -9.33 12.34
C HIS A 337 32.12 -9.36 13.86
N ASN A 338 31.52 -8.32 14.42
CA ASN A 338 31.06 -8.31 15.81
C ASN A 338 29.57 -8.70 15.87
N ALA A 339 29.24 -9.77 16.60
CA ALA A 339 27.88 -10.29 16.69
C ALA A 339 26.90 -9.31 17.34
N GLY A 340 27.31 -8.59 18.38
CA GLY A 340 26.50 -7.57 19.03
C GLY A 340 26.23 -6.36 18.14
N HIS A 341 27.19 -5.96 17.30
CA HIS A 341 26.94 -4.93 16.27
C HIS A 341 25.85 -5.34 15.28
N GLN A 342 25.75 -6.63 14.92
CA GLN A 342 24.67 -7.11 14.05
C GLN A 342 23.30 -7.01 14.73
N VAL A 343 23.22 -7.33 16.03
CA VAL A 343 21.97 -7.19 16.82
C VAL A 343 21.57 -5.72 16.96
N PHE A 344 22.53 -4.86 17.29
CA PHE A 344 22.31 -3.42 17.35
C PHE A 344 21.81 -2.88 16.01
N GLY A 345 22.53 -3.18 14.92
CA GLY A 345 22.20 -2.78 13.55
C GLY A 345 20.80 -3.22 13.12
N ALA A 346 20.39 -4.45 13.44
CA ALA A 346 19.03 -4.91 13.18
C ALA A 346 17.98 -4.10 13.95
N SER A 347 18.25 -3.79 15.23
CA SER A 347 17.35 -3.00 16.08
C SER A 347 17.15 -1.59 15.53
N VAL A 348 18.25 -0.86 15.24
CA VAL A 348 18.21 0.51 14.73
C VAL A 348 17.88 0.60 13.24
N GLY A 349 17.86 -0.52 12.51
CA GLY A 349 17.37 -0.56 11.12
C GLY A 349 15.86 -0.85 11.04
N ARG A 350 15.39 -1.85 11.80
CA ARG A 350 14.03 -2.40 11.65
C ARG A 350 12.97 -1.63 12.44
N MET A 351 13.28 -1.12 13.64
CA MET A 351 12.32 -0.35 14.42
C MET A 351 11.98 1.00 13.77
N PRO A 352 12.94 1.78 13.22
CA PRO A 352 12.61 2.96 12.43
C PRO A 352 11.79 2.64 11.17
N GLN A 353 12.06 1.51 10.51
CA GLN A 353 11.25 1.05 9.37
C GLN A 353 9.79 0.77 9.77
N ALA A 354 9.56 0.15 10.92
CA ALA A 354 8.22 -0.09 11.46
C ALA A 354 7.49 1.23 11.81
N LEU A 355 8.19 2.18 12.44
CA LEU A 355 7.65 3.51 12.72
C LEU A 355 7.26 4.23 11.42
N ALA A 356 8.16 4.27 10.43
CA ALA A 356 7.89 4.89 9.13
C ALA A 356 6.68 4.25 8.42
N SER A 357 6.49 2.94 8.58
CA SER A 357 5.31 2.23 8.05
C SER A 357 4.01 2.79 8.64
N LYS A 358 3.96 2.95 9.97
CA LYS A 358 2.80 3.53 10.68
C LYS A 358 2.57 4.99 10.30
N GLU A 359 3.62 5.79 10.27
CA GLU A 359 3.52 7.23 9.99
C GLU A 359 3.08 7.48 8.55
N THR A 360 3.60 6.72 7.58
CA THR A 360 3.19 6.82 6.18
C THR A 360 1.72 6.45 6.00
N ALA A 361 1.30 5.34 6.61
CA ALA A 361 -0.10 4.90 6.59
C ALA A 361 -1.02 5.97 7.19
N ARG A 362 -0.67 6.53 8.36
CA ARG A 362 -1.41 7.62 9.00
C ARG A 362 -1.44 8.88 8.13
N HIS A 363 -0.32 9.25 7.53
CA HIS A 363 -0.21 10.46 6.71
C HIS A 363 -1.17 10.41 5.51
N PHE A 364 -1.31 9.26 4.84
CA PHE A 364 -2.26 9.12 3.73
C PHE A 364 -3.67 8.68 4.16
N GLY A 365 -3.89 8.42 5.45
CA GLY A 365 -5.17 7.92 5.98
C GLY A 365 -5.50 6.52 5.47
N GLY A 366 -4.54 5.61 5.54
CA GLY A 366 -4.68 4.22 5.12
C GLY A 366 -3.98 3.24 6.06
N THR A 367 -3.77 2.02 5.59
CA THR A 367 -3.11 0.93 6.35
C THR A 367 -1.77 0.54 5.74
N PRO A 368 -0.77 0.11 6.53
CA PRO A 368 0.48 -0.38 5.96
C PRO A 368 0.27 -1.66 5.13
N PHE A 369 0.83 -1.68 3.92
CA PHE A 369 0.99 -2.88 3.10
C PHE A 369 2.44 -3.33 3.20
N ILE A 370 2.70 -4.33 4.03
CA ILE A 370 4.03 -4.87 4.28
C ILE A 370 4.09 -6.29 3.72
N SER A 371 4.78 -6.45 2.59
CA SER A 371 4.88 -7.77 1.94
C SER A 371 6.02 -8.64 2.45
N ALA A 372 7.09 -8.02 2.96
CA ALA A 372 8.23 -8.72 3.54
C ALA A 372 7.85 -9.33 4.91
N PRO A 373 7.90 -10.67 5.09
CA PRO A 373 7.47 -11.29 6.35
C PRO A 373 8.31 -10.86 7.55
N THR A 374 9.63 -10.73 7.38
CA THR A 374 10.52 -10.19 8.43
C THR A 374 10.06 -8.80 8.88
N SER A 375 9.80 -7.89 7.93
CA SER A 375 9.36 -6.53 8.26
C SER A 375 7.98 -6.50 8.93
N TRP A 376 7.12 -7.47 8.61
CA TRP A 376 5.83 -7.63 9.26
C TRP A 376 5.98 -8.01 10.75
N ASP A 377 6.87 -8.95 11.09
CA ASP A 377 7.10 -9.35 12.47
C ASP A 377 7.67 -8.18 13.30
N TYR A 378 8.61 -7.42 12.75
CA TYR A 378 9.09 -6.21 13.42
C TYR A 378 8.00 -5.14 13.58
N TYR A 379 7.08 -5.02 12.61
CA TYR A 379 5.96 -4.11 12.71
C TYR A 379 4.97 -4.49 13.82
N THR A 380 4.64 -5.78 13.96
CA THR A 380 3.76 -6.24 15.05
C THR A 380 4.42 -6.08 16.41
N TRP A 381 5.71 -6.39 16.55
CA TRP A 381 6.47 -6.12 17.78
C TRP A 381 6.52 -4.65 18.13
N PHE A 382 6.69 -3.78 17.14
CA PHE A 382 6.65 -2.34 17.31
C PHE A 382 5.29 -1.86 17.85
N LEU A 383 4.17 -2.37 17.31
CA LEU A 383 2.83 -2.03 17.81
C LEU A 383 2.63 -2.45 19.27
N GLU A 384 3.13 -3.64 19.64
CA GLU A 384 3.10 -4.10 21.03
C GLU A 384 3.91 -3.20 21.97
N TYR A 385 5.11 -2.79 21.56
CA TYR A 385 5.97 -1.89 22.35
C TYR A 385 5.35 -0.52 22.56
N GLU A 386 4.65 0.00 21.56
CA GLU A 386 3.94 1.27 21.65
C GLU A 386 2.68 1.17 22.54
N SER A 387 2.35 -0.01 23.06
CA SER A 387 1.08 -0.28 23.77
C SER A 387 -0.14 0.16 22.96
N ILE A 388 0.02 0.23 21.63
CA ILE A 388 -1.07 0.46 20.71
C ILE A 388 -1.77 -0.88 20.61
N ARG A 389 -2.69 -1.10 21.56
CA ARG A 389 -3.84 -1.95 21.28
C ARG A 389 -4.44 -1.39 20.00
N SER A 390 -4.83 -2.25 19.08
CA SER A 390 -5.44 -1.90 17.80
C SER A 390 -6.71 -1.08 18.04
N SER A 391 -6.57 0.21 18.35
CA SER A 391 -7.61 1.16 18.74
C SER A 391 -8.00 2.03 17.55
N GLY A 392 -7.72 1.54 16.33
CA GLY A 392 -8.17 2.15 15.09
C GLY A 392 -9.64 1.89 14.86
N GLU A 393 -10.23 2.62 13.92
CA GLU A 393 -11.57 2.32 13.45
C GLU A 393 -11.61 0.89 12.92
N MET A 394 -12.73 0.17 13.16
CA MET A 394 -12.90 -1.22 12.71
C MET A 394 -12.62 -1.38 11.20
N ARG A 395 -12.91 -0.34 10.41
CA ARG A 395 -12.62 -0.28 8.97
C ARG A 395 -11.13 -0.44 8.66
N ASP A 396 -10.27 0.24 9.39
CA ASP A 396 -8.82 0.20 9.16
C ASP A 396 -8.21 -1.11 9.67
N LEU A 397 -8.69 -1.60 10.81
CA LEU A 397 -8.28 -2.90 11.34
C LEU A 397 -8.64 -4.01 10.34
N LYS A 398 -9.89 -4.06 9.90
CA LYS A 398 -10.36 -5.02 8.89
C LYS A 398 -9.52 -4.97 7.62
N SER A 399 -9.21 -3.76 7.14
CA SER A 399 -8.36 -3.58 5.96
C SER A 399 -6.96 -4.16 6.18
N THR A 400 -6.34 -3.90 7.34
CA THR A 400 -5.04 -4.48 7.70
C THR A 400 -5.10 -6.01 7.74
N HIS A 401 -6.14 -6.60 8.33
CA HIS A 401 -6.32 -8.06 8.38
C HIS A 401 -6.50 -8.70 7.00
N VAL A 402 -7.34 -8.13 6.12
CA VAL A 402 -7.53 -8.66 4.77
C VAL A 402 -6.26 -8.53 3.93
N VAL A 403 -5.62 -7.36 3.96
CA VAL A 403 -4.37 -7.12 3.24
C VAL A 403 -3.29 -8.09 3.72
N ARG A 404 -3.18 -8.31 5.04
CA ARG A 404 -2.25 -9.29 5.59
C ARG A 404 -2.55 -10.71 5.11
N ALA A 405 -3.82 -11.10 5.06
CA ALA A 405 -4.21 -12.41 4.55
C ALA A 405 -3.78 -12.62 3.09
N LEU A 406 -4.05 -11.66 2.22
CA LEU A 406 -3.69 -11.72 0.80
C LEU A 406 -2.17 -11.82 0.58
N VAL A 407 -1.38 -11.15 1.42
CA VAL A 407 0.09 -11.24 1.39
C VAL A 407 0.57 -12.59 1.94
N ALA A 408 0.13 -12.95 3.14
CA ALA A 408 0.64 -14.12 3.86
C ALA A 408 0.30 -15.42 3.14
N GLU A 409 -0.91 -15.51 2.58
CA GLU A 409 -1.40 -16.70 1.88
C GLU A 409 -1.04 -16.70 0.39
N GLY A 410 -0.55 -15.59 -0.15
CA GLY A 410 -0.23 -15.42 -1.57
C GLY A 410 0.85 -16.37 -2.10
N LYS A 411 1.68 -16.96 -1.21
CA LYS A 411 2.65 -18.02 -1.58
C LYS A 411 2.13 -19.44 -1.35
N TRP A 412 1.06 -19.59 -0.59
CA TRP A 412 0.54 -20.88 -0.11
C TRP A 412 -0.87 -21.11 -0.69
N SER A 413 -1.89 -20.89 0.13
CA SER A 413 -3.30 -21.15 -0.17
C SER A 413 -3.84 -20.31 -1.33
N LEU A 414 -3.23 -19.15 -1.59
CA LEU A 414 -3.62 -18.20 -2.63
C LEU A 414 -2.51 -17.99 -3.67
N SER A 415 -1.71 -19.02 -3.96
CA SER A 415 -0.63 -18.98 -4.97
C SER A 415 -1.03 -18.48 -6.36
N TRP A 416 -2.32 -18.58 -6.70
CA TRP A 416 -2.88 -18.03 -7.95
C TRP A 416 -2.92 -16.49 -7.97
N LEU A 417 -2.86 -15.79 -6.82
CA LEU A 417 -2.83 -14.33 -6.75
C LEU A 417 -1.64 -13.74 -7.52
N GLY A 418 -0.47 -14.40 -7.45
CA GLY A 418 0.70 -13.99 -8.22
C GLY A 418 0.55 -14.12 -9.74
N LYS A 419 -0.48 -14.84 -10.22
CA LYS A 419 -0.81 -15.00 -11.63
C LYS A 419 -1.88 -14.00 -12.10
N VAL A 420 -2.52 -13.28 -11.20
CA VAL A 420 -3.53 -12.26 -11.56
C VAL A 420 -2.78 -11.07 -12.16
N PRO A 421 -2.99 -10.72 -13.43
CA PRO A 421 -2.33 -9.56 -14.01
C PRO A 421 -3.03 -8.28 -13.54
N PRO A 422 -2.32 -7.14 -13.40
CA PRO A 422 -2.91 -5.87 -12.95
C PRO A 422 -4.10 -5.40 -13.80
N GLU A 423 -4.14 -5.77 -15.07
CA GLU A 423 -5.24 -5.49 -16.00
C GLU A 423 -6.54 -6.17 -15.56
N THR A 424 -6.47 -7.33 -14.88
CA THR A 424 -7.65 -7.99 -14.31
C THR A 424 -8.22 -7.16 -13.17
N VAL A 425 -7.36 -6.59 -12.31
CA VAL A 425 -7.79 -5.67 -11.26
C VAL A 425 -8.42 -4.43 -11.87
N LEU A 426 -7.79 -3.85 -12.89
CA LEU A 426 -8.35 -2.71 -13.64
C LEU A 426 -9.74 -3.03 -14.23
N GLN A 427 -9.95 -4.25 -14.75
CA GLN A 427 -11.26 -4.70 -15.24
C GLN A 427 -12.30 -4.80 -14.10
N ILE A 428 -11.92 -5.36 -12.95
CA ILE A 428 -12.80 -5.42 -11.76
C ILE A 428 -13.26 -4.01 -11.36
N ARG A 429 -12.33 -3.03 -11.37
CA ARG A 429 -12.63 -1.62 -11.04
C ARG A 429 -13.58 -0.99 -12.06
N LYS A 430 -13.27 -1.09 -13.35
CA LYS A 430 -14.09 -0.52 -14.43
C LYS A 430 -15.50 -1.12 -14.51
N ASN A 431 -15.66 -2.39 -14.12
CA ASN A 431 -16.95 -3.06 -14.13
C ASN A 431 -17.77 -2.82 -12.84
N GLY A 432 -17.25 -2.06 -11.86
CA GLY A 432 -17.95 -1.78 -10.61
C GLY A 432 -18.02 -2.98 -9.64
N HIS A 433 -17.14 -3.98 -9.80
CA HIS A 433 -17.16 -5.22 -9.03
C HIS A 433 -16.32 -5.21 -7.74
N ALA A 434 -15.67 -4.08 -7.43
CA ALA A 434 -14.78 -3.97 -6.28
C ALA A 434 -15.51 -4.17 -4.93
N GLU A 435 -16.71 -3.62 -4.78
CA GLU A 435 -17.47 -3.73 -3.52
C GLU A 435 -17.94 -5.16 -3.24
N GLU A 436 -18.38 -5.87 -4.28
CA GLU A 436 -18.76 -7.29 -4.17
C GLU A 436 -17.55 -8.14 -3.73
N LEU A 437 -16.39 -7.93 -4.35
CA LEU A 437 -15.17 -8.64 -3.98
C LEU A 437 -14.72 -8.31 -2.55
N ARG A 438 -14.82 -7.04 -2.13
CA ARG A 438 -14.55 -6.59 -0.76
C ARG A 438 -15.47 -7.27 0.26
N HIS A 439 -16.75 -7.39 -0.06
CA HIS A 439 -17.72 -8.08 0.79
C HIS A 439 -17.37 -9.58 0.92
N ILE A 440 -17.00 -10.25 -0.18
CA ILE A 440 -16.53 -11.64 -0.14
C ILE A 440 -15.31 -11.77 0.78
N LEU A 441 -14.28 -10.96 0.55
CA LEU A 441 -13.02 -11.05 1.29
C LEU A 441 -13.18 -10.78 2.79
N SER A 442 -14.02 -9.81 3.16
CA SER A 442 -14.17 -9.36 4.56
C SER A 442 -15.27 -10.06 5.36
N ALA A 443 -16.03 -10.97 4.75
CA ALA A 443 -17.17 -11.61 5.39
C ALA A 443 -16.79 -12.35 6.70
N GLY A 444 -17.39 -11.92 7.81
CA GLY A 444 -17.20 -12.51 9.14
C GLY A 444 -15.92 -12.10 9.88
N LEU A 445 -15.17 -11.11 9.38
CA LEU A 445 -13.94 -10.68 10.05
C LEU A 445 -14.18 -9.79 11.28
N ASP A 446 -15.28 -9.03 11.31
CA ASP A 446 -15.57 -8.10 12.43
C ASP A 446 -15.59 -8.81 13.79
N GLU A 447 -16.23 -9.98 13.84
CA GLU A 447 -16.34 -10.79 15.06
C GLU A 447 -14.97 -11.32 15.50
N LEU A 448 -14.16 -11.79 14.55
CA LEU A 448 -12.82 -12.32 14.84
C LEU A 448 -11.88 -11.22 15.34
N ILE A 449 -11.93 -10.04 14.72
CA ILE A 449 -11.12 -8.88 15.11
C ILE A 449 -11.55 -8.37 16.48
N ALA A 450 -12.85 -8.27 16.75
CA ALA A 450 -13.37 -7.85 18.04
C ALA A 450 -12.95 -8.79 19.19
N LEU A 451 -12.88 -10.10 18.93
CA LEU A 451 -12.42 -11.09 19.91
C LEU A 451 -10.92 -11.00 20.17
N ARG A 452 -10.11 -10.89 19.11
CA ARG A 452 -8.65 -10.88 19.23
C ARG A 452 -8.00 -10.10 18.06
N PRO A 453 -7.77 -8.78 18.21
CA PRO A 453 -7.34 -7.92 17.11
C PRO A 453 -5.85 -8.07 16.73
N ASP A 454 -5.08 -8.82 17.50
CA ASP A 454 -3.70 -9.22 17.20
C ASP A 454 -3.61 -10.56 16.43
N ASN A 455 -4.72 -11.27 16.24
CA ASN A 455 -4.73 -12.61 15.65
C ASN A 455 -4.93 -12.58 14.13
N TYR A 456 -3.86 -12.27 13.41
CA TYR A 456 -3.86 -12.25 11.94
C TYR A 456 -4.04 -13.64 11.31
N TYR A 457 -3.63 -14.72 11.97
CA TYR A 457 -3.74 -16.08 11.44
C TYR A 457 -5.19 -16.50 11.23
N ARG A 458 -6.04 -16.32 12.25
CA ARG A 458 -7.46 -16.70 12.17
C ARG A 458 -8.23 -15.90 11.13
N THR A 459 -7.91 -14.61 10.97
CA THR A 459 -8.51 -13.81 9.91
C THR A 459 -8.01 -14.23 8.53
N SER A 460 -6.74 -14.64 8.39
CA SER A 460 -6.22 -15.17 7.13
C SER A 460 -6.94 -16.44 6.69
N ASP A 461 -7.10 -17.42 7.60
CA ASP A 461 -7.86 -18.64 7.34
C ASP A 461 -9.27 -18.30 6.83
N ARG A 462 -9.93 -17.33 7.48
CA ARG A 462 -11.28 -16.91 7.11
C ARG A 462 -11.35 -16.26 5.72
N VAL A 463 -10.38 -15.43 5.36
CA VAL A 463 -10.29 -14.83 4.02
C VAL A 463 -10.12 -15.91 2.95
N VAL A 464 -9.28 -16.92 3.20
CA VAL A 464 -9.07 -18.07 2.30
C VAL A 464 -10.36 -18.88 2.15
N GLU A 465 -11.04 -19.20 3.25
CA GLU A 465 -12.34 -19.89 3.24
C GLU A 465 -13.39 -19.15 2.42
N ASN A 466 -13.47 -17.82 2.59
CA ASN A 466 -14.41 -16.99 1.86
C ASN A 466 -14.19 -17.05 0.34
N LEU A 467 -12.93 -16.98 -0.10
CA LEU A 467 -12.56 -17.09 -1.52
C LEU A 467 -12.84 -18.49 -2.07
N ASN A 468 -12.45 -19.53 -1.34
CA ASN A 468 -12.70 -20.92 -1.75
C ASN A 468 -14.19 -21.19 -1.91
N ARG A 469 -15.02 -20.75 -0.95
CA ARG A 469 -16.47 -20.86 -1.04
C ARG A 469 -17.02 -20.14 -2.27
N ALA A 470 -16.55 -18.92 -2.55
CA ALA A 470 -16.97 -18.18 -3.74
C ALA A 470 -16.59 -18.92 -5.04
N PHE A 471 -15.37 -19.47 -5.13
CA PHE A 471 -14.94 -20.26 -6.28
C PHE A 471 -15.71 -21.57 -6.44
N GLU A 472 -16.00 -22.28 -5.35
CA GLU A 472 -16.84 -23.47 -5.38
C GLU A 472 -18.25 -23.17 -5.85
N GLU A 473 -18.85 -22.08 -5.35
CA GLU A 473 -20.16 -21.63 -5.79
C GLU A 473 -20.17 -21.26 -7.26
N HIS A 474 -19.15 -20.52 -7.73
CA HIS A 474 -18.99 -20.20 -9.14
C HIS A 474 -18.85 -21.46 -10.00
N GLN A 475 -18.07 -22.45 -9.55
CA GLN A 475 -17.93 -23.73 -10.24
C GLN A 475 -19.26 -24.49 -10.31
N ARG A 476 -20.06 -24.52 -9.23
CA ARG A 476 -21.41 -25.12 -9.23
C ARG A 476 -22.32 -24.41 -10.22
N GLN A 477 -22.31 -23.08 -10.25
CA GLN A 477 -23.10 -22.29 -11.21
C GLN A 477 -22.71 -22.59 -12.66
N LEU A 478 -21.43 -22.79 -12.97
CA LEU A 478 -20.97 -23.20 -14.31
C LEU A 478 -21.46 -24.60 -14.69
N LEU A 479 -21.43 -25.55 -13.75
CA LEU A 479 -21.94 -26.91 -13.96
C LEU A 479 -23.46 -26.90 -14.18
N ASP A 480 -24.20 -26.15 -13.38
CA ASP A 480 -25.65 -26.01 -13.54
C ASP A 480 -26.02 -25.35 -14.87
N ALA A 481 -25.29 -24.31 -15.29
CA ALA A 481 -25.48 -23.68 -16.58
C ALA A 481 -25.21 -24.65 -17.75
N ARG A 482 -24.15 -25.45 -17.66
CA ARG A 482 -23.86 -26.53 -18.62
C ARG A 482 -24.99 -27.55 -18.66
N ASN A 483 -25.46 -28.01 -17.51
CA ASN A 483 -26.56 -28.98 -17.42
C ASN A 483 -27.86 -28.41 -18.00
N LYS A 484 -28.17 -27.14 -17.75
CA LYS A 484 -29.32 -26.44 -18.35
C LYS A 484 -29.19 -26.30 -19.87
N LYS A 485 -27.98 -26.03 -20.40
CA LYS A 485 -27.72 -26.05 -21.85
C LYS A 485 -27.97 -27.44 -22.43
N LEU A 486 -27.38 -28.48 -21.85
CA LEU A 486 -27.55 -29.86 -22.32
C LEU A 486 -29.02 -30.30 -22.32
N LYS A 487 -29.79 -29.93 -21.28
CA LYS A 487 -31.25 -30.14 -21.25
C LYS A 487 -31.99 -29.40 -22.35
N LEU A 488 -31.59 -28.17 -22.71
CA LEU A 488 -32.19 -27.44 -23.86
C LEU A 488 -31.89 -28.11 -25.20
N TYR A 489 -30.77 -28.83 -25.32
CA TYR A 489 -30.45 -29.63 -26.51
C TYR A 489 -31.17 -30.99 -26.54
N GLY A 490 -32.09 -31.27 -25.60
CA GLY A 490 -32.78 -32.56 -25.52
C GLY A 490 -31.89 -33.72 -25.07
N ILE A 491 -30.69 -33.43 -24.56
CA ILE A 491 -29.75 -34.42 -24.03
C ILE A 491 -30.04 -34.57 -22.53
N ASP A 492 -30.63 -35.69 -22.14
CA ASP A 492 -30.83 -36.00 -20.72
C ASP A 492 -29.52 -36.55 -20.12
N VAL A 493 -28.96 -35.80 -19.18
CA VAL A 493 -27.62 -36.06 -18.63
C VAL A 493 -27.71 -36.84 -17.32
N ALA A 494 -28.53 -37.89 -17.30
CA ALA A 494 -28.57 -38.82 -16.17
C ALA A 494 -27.28 -39.66 -16.05
N SER A 495 -26.36 -39.58 -17.02
CA SER A 495 -25.20 -40.48 -17.17
C SER A 495 -23.80 -39.85 -17.07
N PHE A 496 -23.64 -38.54 -16.84
CA PHE A 496 -22.30 -37.91 -16.71
C PHE A 496 -21.86 -37.60 -15.27
N LEU A 497 -22.44 -38.27 -14.28
CA LEU A 497 -22.03 -38.13 -12.87
C LEU A 497 -21.06 -39.22 -12.37
N ALA A 498 -20.49 -40.00 -13.28
CA ALA A 498 -19.48 -41.00 -12.93
C ALA A 498 -18.12 -40.60 -13.49
N THR A 499 -17.13 -40.57 -12.60
CA THR A 499 -15.68 -40.35 -12.81
C THR A 499 -15.23 -38.89 -13.01
N GLY A 500 -14.44 -38.42 -12.03
CA GLY A 500 -13.72 -37.16 -12.09
C GLY A 500 -12.79 -37.11 -13.30
N SER A 501 -12.55 -35.88 -13.77
CA SER A 501 -11.77 -35.48 -14.95
C SER A 501 -12.24 -36.09 -16.27
N ILE A 502 -12.81 -35.30 -17.20
CA ILE A 502 -12.72 -35.48 -18.67
C ILE A 502 -13.41 -34.34 -19.45
N ALA A 503 -12.75 -33.98 -20.57
CA ALA A 503 -13.22 -33.28 -21.78
C ALA A 503 -13.53 -31.77 -21.72
N VAL A 504 -12.48 -30.94 -21.81
CA VAL A 504 -12.59 -29.48 -22.04
C VAL A 504 -12.50 -29.10 -23.54
N THR A 505 -12.22 -30.01 -24.47
CA THR A 505 -11.75 -29.57 -25.80
C THR A 505 -12.79 -29.56 -26.94
N ALA A 506 -13.96 -30.19 -26.82
CA ALA A 506 -14.86 -30.38 -27.97
C ALA A 506 -15.95 -29.30 -28.20
N ALA A 507 -16.13 -28.34 -27.30
CA ALA A 507 -17.21 -27.33 -27.40
C ALA A 507 -16.72 -25.88 -27.65
N LEU A 508 -15.40 -25.66 -27.71
CA LEU A 508 -14.80 -24.32 -27.90
C LEU A 508 -14.30 -24.07 -29.33
N THR A 509 -14.27 -25.08 -30.20
CA THR A 509 -14.00 -24.91 -31.63
C THR A 509 -15.34 -24.83 -32.35
N GLY A 510 -15.85 -23.62 -32.57
CA GLY A 510 -17.13 -23.39 -33.24
C GLY A 510 -17.24 -24.12 -34.60
N SER A 511 -17.92 -25.26 -34.61
CA SER A 511 -18.29 -25.92 -35.86
C SER A 511 -19.59 -25.30 -36.40
N PRO A 512 -19.63 -24.89 -37.67
CA PRO A 512 -20.85 -24.46 -38.35
C PRO A 512 -21.87 -25.60 -38.58
N GLU A 513 -21.64 -26.79 -38.02
CA GLU A 513 -22.34 -28.03 -38.38
C GLU A 513 -23.52 -28.36 -37.45
N LEU A 514 -23.87 -27.50 -36.51
CA LEU A 514 -25.16 -27.57 -35.79
C LEU A 514 -26.28 -26.79 -36.51
N GLY A 515 -26.20 -26.73 -37.84
CA GLY A 515 -27.23 -26.16 -38.72
C GLY A 515 -28.28 -27.16 -39.21
N ALA A 516 -28.24 -28.43 -38.83
CA ALA A 516 -29.14 -29.45 -39.37
C ALA A 516 -29.71 -30.40 -38.31
N VAL A 517 -30.74 -29.94 -37.58
CA VAL A 517 -31.84 -30.80 -37.15
C VAL A 517 -33.15 -30.04 -37.35
N SER A 518 -33.61 -29.97 -38.60
CA SER A 518 -35.02 -29.76 -38.93
C SER A 518 -35.61 -31.14 -39.23
N GLY A 519 -36.44 -31.68 -38.33
CA GLY A 519 -37.12 -32.93 -38.63
C GLY A 519 -37.77 -33.58 -37.43
N ILE A 520 -39.10 -33.40 -37.34
CA ILE A 520 -40.06 -34.11 -36.48
C ILE A 520 -40.16 -33.58 -35.04
N LEU A 521 -40.99 -32.55 -34.86
CA LEU A 521 -41.74 -32.33 -33.62
C LEU A 521 -43.16 -31.85 -33.95
N GLY A 522 -43.93 -32.72 -34.59
CA GLY A 522 -45.36 -32.76 -34.40
C GLY A 522 -45.65 -33.75 -33.28
N ILE A 523 -46.45 -33.32 -32.29
CA ILE A 523 -47.03 -34.05 -31.14
C ILE A 523 -46.50 -33.54 -29.78
N ALA A 524 -47.42 -32.92 -29.05
CA ALA A 524 -47.47 -32.65 -27.61
C ALA A 524 -46.33 -31.83 -26.95
N GLY A 525 -46.57 -30.52 -26.79
CA GLY A 525 -46.13 -29.79 -25.58
C GLY A 525 -44.69 -29.26 -25.52
N LEU A 526 -44.04 -28.96 -26.65
CA LEU A 526 -42.68 -28.39 -26.67
C LEU A 526 -42.67 -26.87 -26.97
N PRO A 527 -41.74 -26.12 -26.35
CA PRO A 527 -41.65 -24.66 -26.45
C PRO A 527 -41.41 -24.20 -27.89
N ASN A 528 -42.00 -23.07 -28.28
CA ASN A 528 -41.94 -22.58 -29.66
C ASN A 528 -40.49 -22.16 -30.04
N LEU A 529 -40.11 -22.25 -31.32
CA LEU A 529 -38.74 -21.90 -31.80
C LEU A 529 -38.22 -20.53 -31.34
N ARG A 530 -39.11 -19.55 -31.18
CA ARG A 530 -38.82 -18.22 -30.62
C ARG A 530 -38.50 -18.27 -29.12
N GLU A 531 -39.16 -19.13 -28.35
CA GLU A 531 -38.88 -19.36 -26.93
C GLU A 531 -37.55 -20.10 -26.73
N ILE A 532 -37.21 -21.03 -27.62
CA ILE A 532 -35.90 -21.68 -27.61
C ILE A 532 -34.82 -20.64 -27.87
N LYS A 533 -34.99 -19.79 -28.90
CA LYS A 533 -34.06 -18.69 -29.22
C LYS A 533 -33.95 -17.66 -28.09
N SER A 534 -35.05 -17.32 -27.41
CA SER A 534 -35.02 -16.40 -26.26
C SER A 534 -34.29 -17.02 -25.07
N LYS A 535 -34.55 -18.29 -24.73
CA LYS A 535 -33.83 -19.03 -23.68
C LYS A 535 -32.33 -19.16 -23.99
N PHE A 536 -31.96 -19.33 -25.26
CA PHE A 536 -30.55 -19.31 -25.68
C PHE A 536 -29.89 -17.97 -25.42
N LYS A 537 -30.57 -16.87 -25.78
CA LYS A 537 -30.06 -15.52 -25.55
C LYS A 537 -29.95 -15.24 -24.05
N GLU A 538 -30.97 -15.56 -23.27
CA GLU A 538 -30.96 -15.42 -21.80
C GLU A 538 -29.82 -16.22 -21.15
N GLN A 539 -29.55 -17.44 -21.62
CA GLN A 539 -28.43 -18.23 -21.11
C GLN A 539 -27.07 -17.69 -21.54
N ALA A 540 -26.93 -17.24 -22.78
CA ALA A 540 -25.69 -16.61 -23.26
C ALA A 540 -25.40 -15.31 -22.48
N ASP A 541 -26.43 -14.50 -22.24
CA ASP A 541 -26.34 -13.28 -21.44
C ASP A 541 -25.99 -13.62 -19.98
N ALA A 542 -26.63 -14.63 -19.38
CA ALA A 542 -26.33 -15.07 -18.01
C ALA A 542 -24.92 -15.68 -17.87
N ASP A 543 -24.43 -16.39 -18.89
CA ASP A 543 -23.06 -16.90 -18.93
C ASP A 543 -22.05 -15.76 -19.02
N LEU A 544 -22.33 -14.75 -19.85
CA LEU A 544 -21.50 -13.56 -19.97
C LEU A 544 -21.43 -12.79 -18.64
N VAL A 545 -22.56 -12.63 -17.95
CA VAL A 545 -22.63 -12.03 -16.61
C VAL A 545 -21.79 -12.84 -15.62
N ARG A 546 -21.94 -14.17 -15.59
CA ARG A 546 -21.14 -15.05 -14.72
C ARG A 546 -19.64 -14.94 -15.01
N MET A 547 -19.23 -14.95 -16.28
CA MET A 547 -17.83 -14.80 -16.66
C MET A 547 -17.25 -13.42 -16.34
N LYS A 548 -18.08 -12.38 -16.29
CA LYS A 548 -17.67 -10.99 -15.99
C LYS A 548 -17.72 -10.64 -14.49
N SER A 549 -18.40 -11.44 -13.67
CA SER A 549 -18.40 -11.30 -12.21
C SER A 549 -16.98 -11.28 -11.63
N PRO A 550 -16.74 -10.67 -10.45
CA PRO A 550 -15.41 -10.63 -9.85
C PRO A 550 -14.83 -12.04 -9.64
N THR A 551 -15.65 -12.98 -9.15
CA THR A 551 -15.23 -14.38 -9.03
C THR A 551 -14.90 -15.00 -10.38
N GLY A 552 -15.71 -14.75 -11.42
CA GLY A 552 -15.45 -15.25 -12.78
C GLY A 552 -14.18 -14.68 -13.43
N LEU A 553 -13.83 -13.42 -13.13
CA LEU A 553 -12.59 -12.80 -13.58
C LEU A 553 -11.37 -13.41 -12.91
N LEU A 554 -11.44 -13.66 -11.59
CA LEU A 554 -10.34 -14.28 -10.83
C LEU A 554 -10.21 -15.78 -11.11
N PHE A 555 -11.32 -16.50 -11.27
CA PHE A 555 -11.35 -17.96 -11.47
C PHE A 555 -10.57 -18.42 -12.72
N ARG A 556 -10.46 -17.56 -13.73
CA ARG A 556 -9.64 -17.81 -14.94
C ARG A 556 -8.17 -18.05 -14.63
N HIS A 557 -7.68 -17.47 -13.54
CA HIS A 557 -6.27 -17.54 -13.12
C HIS A 557 -6.01 -18.60 -12.04
N VAL A 558 -7.08 -19.20 -11.48
CA VAL A 558 -6.97 -20.28 -10.50
C VAL A 558 -6.61 -21.62 -11.17
N ARG A 559 -6.99 -21.81 -12.44
CA ARG A 559 -6.82 -23.06 -13.19
C ARG A 559 -5.65 -23.06 -14.19
N SER A 560 -4.88 -21.98 -14.27
CA SER A 560 -3.76 -21.82 -15.20
C SER A 560 -2.44 -22.35 -14.67
#